data_AF-A0A127T7C6-F1
#
_entry.id   AF-A0A127T7C6-F1
#
_cell.length_a   1.000
_cell.length_b   1.000
_cell.length_c   1.000
_cell.angle_alpha   90.00
_cell.angle_beta   90.00
_cell.angle_gamma   90.00
#
_symmetry.space_group_name_H-M   'P 1'
#
loop_
_entity.id
_entity.type
_entity.pdbx_description
1 polymer ?
#
loop_
_entity_poly.entity_id
_entity_poly.type
_entity_poly.pdbx_seq_one_letter_code
_entity_poly.pdbx_strand_id
1 'polypeptide(L)'
;MAESAALLVDEVLPEQPMRQWVLSFPFQLRFLFASRPEIMGWVLGIVYRVIATHLVKKAGHTHQVAKTGAVTLIQRFGSALNLNVHFHMLFLDGVYVEQSHGSARFRWVKAPTSPELTQLTHTIAHRVGRYLERQGLLERDVENSYLASDAVDDDPMTPLLGHSITYRIAVGSQAGRKVFTLQTLPTSGDPFGDGIGKVAGSSLHAGVAARADERKKLERLCRYISRPAVSEKRLSLTRGGNVRYQLKTPYRDGTTHVIFEPLDFIARLAALVPKPRVNLTRFHGVFAPNSRHRALVTPAKRGRGNKVRVADEPATPAQRRASMTWAQRLKRVFNIDIETCSGCGGAMKVIACIEDPIVIKQILDHLKHKAETSGTRALPESRAPPAELLLGLFD
;
A
#
# COMPACT_ATOMS: atom_id res chain seq x y z
N MET A 1 -3.38 -5.29 -0.23
CA MET A 1 -3.42 -4.33 -1.36
C MET A 1 -4.84 -3.88 -1.69
N ALA A 2 -5.72 -4.76 -2.17
CA ALA A 2 -7.09 -4.37 -2.57
C ALA A 2 -7.89 -3.77 -1.40
N GLU A 3 -7.83 -4.41 -0.23
CA GLU A 3 -8.47 -3.93 1.00
C GLU A 3 -7.96 -2.53 1.40
N SER A 4 -6.64 -2.36 1.50
CA SER A 4 -6.03 -1.08 1.87
C SER A 4 -6.39 0.02 0.85
N ALA A 5 -6.43 -0.30 -0.44
CA ALA A 5 -6.82 0.65 -1.46
C ALA A 5 -8.30 1.06 -1.35
N ALA A 6 -9.20 0.09 -1.13
CA ALA A 6 -10.61 0.36 -0.90
C ALA A 6 -10.82 1.23 0.34
N LEU A 7 -10.19 0.90 1.47
CA LEU A 7 -10.22 1.71 2.68
C LEU A 7 -9.79 3.16 2.42
N LEU A 8 -8.68 3.35 1.71
CA LEU A 8 -8.17 4.69 1.43
C LEU A 8 -9.12 5.48 0.54
N VAL A 9 -9.61 4.91 -0.56
CA VAL A 9 -10.46 5.64 -1.52
C VAL A 9 -11.87 5.87 -0.97
N ASP A 10 -12.43 4.86 -0.33
CA ASP A 10 -13.84 4.85 0.04
C ASP A 10 -14.06 5.52 1.40
N GLU A 11 -13.11 5.45 2.34
CA GLU A 11 -13.30 5.96 3.71
C GLU A 11 -12.41 7.16 4.08
N VAL A 12 -11.21 7.30 3.50
CA VAL A 12 -10.21 8.29 3.95
C VAL A 12 -10.03 9.46 2.99
N LEU A 13 -9.80 9.19 1.71
CA LEU A 13 -9.39 10.19 0.73
C LEU A 13 -10.63 10.88 0.12
N PRO A 14 -10.78 12.21 0.27
CA PRO A 14 -11.90 12.94 -0.33
C PRO A 14 -11.84 12.94 -1.86
N GLU A 15 -12.92 13.42 -2.45
CA GLU A 15 -13.01 13.78 -3.87
C GLU A 15 -12.28 15.10 -4.13
N GLN A 16 -10.97 15.10 -3.89
CA GLN A 16 -10.07 16.21 -4.17
C GLN A 16 -8.85 15.72 -4.96
N PRO A 17 -8.16 16.62 -5.69
CA PRO A 17 -6.92 16.26 -6.35
C PRO A 17 -5.86 15.75 -5.36
N MET A 18 -5.20 14.66 -5.71
CA MET A 18 -4.19 13.97 -4.90
C MET A 18 -2.89 13.83 -5.68
N ARG A 19 -1.75 14.02 -5.02
CA ARG A 19 -0.41 13.84 -5.61
C ARG A 19 0.41 12.84 -4.82
N GLN A 20 1.06 11.93 -5.55
CA GLN A 20 2.04 11.03 -4.99
C GLN A 20 3.39 11.73 -4.91
N TRP A 21 3.96 11.71 -3.71
CA TRP A 21 5.34 12.10 -3.42
C TRP A 21 6.10 10.84 -3.02
N VAL A 22 7.23 10.58 -3.68
CA VAL A 22 8.09 9.43 -3.37
C VAL A 22 9.43 9.94 -2.90
N LEU A 23 9.81 9.62 -1.66
CA LEU A 23 11.09 9.99 -1.06
C LEU A 23 11.93 8.74 -0.80
N SER A 24 13.11 8.69 -1.40
CA SER A 24 14.13 7.70 -1.12
C SER A 24 15.32 8.32 -0.37
N PHE A 25 16.04 7.51 0.40
CA PHE A 25 17.15 7.94 1.26
C PHE A 25 18.48 7.27 0.84
N PRO A 26 19.65 7.75 1.27
CA PRO A 26 20.92 7.00 1.17
C PRO A 26 20.87 5.67 1.91
N PHE A 27 21.72 4.71 1.53
CA PHE A 27 21.73 3.37 2.13
C PHE A 27 21.92 3.38 3.64
N GLN A 28 22.78 4.25 4.15
CA GLN A 28 23.05 4.44 5.58
C GLN A 28 21.77 4.81 6.34
N LEU A 29 21.01 5.78 5.84
CA LEU A 29 19.75 6.18 6.46
C LEU A 29 18.67 5.10 6.34
N ARG A 30 18.62 4.35 5.23
CA ARG A 30 17.69 3.21 5.10
C ARG A 30 17.97 2.15 6.16
N PHE A 31 19.24 1.90 6.44
CA PHE A 31 19.68 0.97 7.47
C PHE A 31 19.28 1.45 8.86
N LEU A 32 19.63 2.71 9.20
CA LEU A 32 19.23 3.33 10.45
C LEU A 32 17.71 3.25 10.67
N PHE A 33 16.90 3.56 9.66
CA PHE A 33 15.44 3.54 9.77
C PHE A 33 14.85 2.13 9.88
N ALA A 34 15.53 1.13 9.33
CA ALA A 34 15.12 -0.26 9.47
C ALA A 34 15.39 -0.79 10.89
N SER A 35 16.53 -0.39 11.48
CA SER A 35 16.98 -0.78 12.81
C SER A 35 16.28 0.02 13.93
N ARG A 36 16.05 1.32 13.73
CA ARG A 36 15.45 2.27 14.69
C ARG A 36 14.18 2.95 14.14
N PRO A 37 13.02 2.27 14.18
CA PRO A 37 11.76 2.76 13.60
C PRO A 37 11.22 4.06 14.24
N GLU A 38 11.58 4.35 15.48
CA GLU A 38 11.26 5.59 16.18
C GLU A 38 11.92 6.80 15.52
N ILE A 39 13.21 6.68 15.15
CA ILE A 39 13.94 7.70 14.39
C ILE A 39 13.30 7.91 13.02
N MET A 40 12.94 6.83 12.33
CA MET A 40 12.19 6.90 11.08
C MET A 40 10.87 7.69 11.24
N GLY A 41 10.15 7.50 12.35
CA GLY A 41 8.93 8.23 12.66
C GLY A 41 9.16 9.75 12.80
N TRP A 42 10.20 10.14 13.51
CA TRP A 42 10.60 11.55 13.64
C TRP A 42 11.01 12.18 12.30
N VAL A 43 11.80 11.45 11.51
CA VAL A 43 12.20 11.86 10.15
C VAL A 43 10.98 12.04 9.26
N LEU A 44 10.02 11.10 9.28
CA LEU A 44 8.77 11.23 8.54
C LEU A 44 7.99 12.49 8.96
N GLY A 45 7.99 12.84 10.25
CA GLY A 45 7.43 14.10 10.74
C GLY A 45 8.12 15.35 10.15
N ILE A 46 9.45 15.33 10.02
CA ILE A 46 10.21 16.40 9.34
C ILE A 46 9.78 16.52 7.87
N VAL A 47 9.77 15.40 7.14
CA VAL A 47 9.39 15.34 5.72
C VAL A 47 7.98 15.89 5.52
N TYR A 48 7.01 15.41 6.31
CA TYR A 48 5.64 15.90 6.25
C TYR A 48 5.57 17.42 6.46
N ARG A 49 6.24 17.95 7.50
CA ARG A 49 6.23 19.40 7.79
C ARG A 49 6.82 20.23 6.65
N VAL A 50 7.88 19.75 6.00
CA VAL A 50 8.49 20.46 4.86
C VAL A 50 7.53 20.52 3.67
N ILE A 51 6.97 19.38 3.26
CA ILE A 51 6.03 19.33 2.12
C ILE A 51 4.75 20.10 2.43
N ALA A 52 4.19 19.95 3.65
CA ALA A 52 3.01 20.69 4.07
C ALA A 52 3.24 22.20 4.06
N THR A 53 4.42 22.66 4.51
CA THR A 53 4.79 24.09 4.47
C THR A 53 4.90 24.59 3.04
N HIS A 54 5.46 23.80 2.14
CA HIS A 54 5.52 24.14 0.72
C HIS A 54 4.12 24.32 0.13
N LEU A 55 3.22 23.35 0.33
CA LEU A 55 1.85 23.42 -0.19
C LEU A 55 1.08 24.63 0.37
N VAL A 56 1.20 24.89 1.68
CA VAL A 56 0.55 26.04 2.34
C VAL A 56 1.08 27.38 1.83
N LYS A 57 2.41 27.52 1.69
CA LYS A 57 3.02 28.74 1.14
C LYS A 57 2.67 28.95 -0.33
N LYS A 58 2.69 27.87 -1.13
CA LYS A 58 2.33 27.91 -2.56
C LYS A 58 0.86 28.28 -2.78
N ALA A 59 0.00 27.97 -1.82
CA ALA A 59 -1.39 28.43 -1.79
C ALA A 59 -1.56 29.90 -1.37
N GLY A 60 -0.50 30.59 -0.93
CA GLY A 60 -0.53 31.97 -0.45
C GLY A 60 -1.06 32.12 0.98
N HIS A 61 -0.93 31.09 1.82
CA HIS A 61 -1.51 31.07 3.16
C HIS A 61 -0.47 30.70 4.24
N THR A 62 -0.87 30.84 5.50
CA THR A 62 -0.10 30.38 6.67
C THR A 62 -0.71 29.08 7.24
N HIS A 63 0.07 28.36 8.04
CA HIS A 63 -0.43 27.15 8.72
C HIS A 63 -1.53 27.43 9.74
N GLN A 64 -1.77 28.69 10.12
CA GLN A 64 -2.87 29.04 11.01
C GLN A 64 -4.22 28.84 10.30
N VAL A 65 -4.32 29.32 9.06
CA VAL A 65 -5.56 29.36 8.28
C VAL A 65 -5.69 28.22 7.26
N ALA A 66 -4.59 27.60 6.85
CA ALA A 66 -4.58 26.54 5.85
C ALA A 66 -3.99 25.24 6.38
N LYS A 67 -4.63 24.11 6.06
CA LYS A 67 -4.22 22.75 6.45
C LYS A 67 -4.16 21.84 5.23
N THR A 68 -3.18 20.94 5.20
CA THR A 68 -3.12 19.84 4.23
C THR A 68 -3.17 18.49 4.95
N GLY A 69 -3.13 17.40 4.21
CA GLY A 69 -3.17 16.04 4.73
C GLY A 69 -2.44 15.10 3.81
N ALA A 70 -1.87 14.05 4.41
CA ALA A 70 -1.19 13.00 3.67
C ALA A 70 -1.41 11.63 4.29
N VAL A 71 -1.39 10.60 3.44
CA VAL A 71 -1.25 9.21 3.87
C VAL A 71 0.09 8.70 3.35
N THR A 72 0.95 8.26 4.26
CA THR A 72 2.26 7.69 3.94
C THR A 72 2.21 6.18 4.09
N LEU A 73 2.60 5.46 3.04
CA LEU A 73 2.93 4.04 3.08
C LEU A 73 4.46 3.91 3.03
N ILE A 74 5.03 3.42 4.12
CA ILE A 74 6.46 3.16 4.28
C ILE A 74 6.73 1.80 3.65
N GLN A 75 7.38 1.81 2.50
CA GLN A 75 7.81 0.58 1.84
C GLN A 75 9.20 0.20 2.35
N ARG A 76 9.43 -1.10 2.54
CA ARG A 76 10.70 -1.67 3.02
C ARG A 76 11.41 -2.53 1.98
N PHE A 77 10.96 -2.56 0.72
CA PHE A 77 11.46 -3.52 -0.27
C PHE A 77 11.72 -2.88 -1.63
N GLY A 78 12.74 -3.38 -2.33
CA GLY A 78 13.02 -3.09 -3.73
C GLY A 78 12.52 -4.19 -4.68
N SER A 79 12.75 -4.00 -5.99
CA SER A 79 12.32 -4.95 -7.03
C SER A 79 12.96 -6.33 -6.85
N ALA A 80 14.19 -6.38 -6.35
CA ALA A 80 15.00 -7.57 -6.10
C ALA A 80 14.85 -8.15 -4.68
N LEU A 81 13.78 -7.81 -3.94
CA LEU A 81 13.58 -8.21 -2.54
C LEU A 81 14.69 -7.76 -1.57
N ASN A 82 15.47 -6.75 -1.97
CA ASN A 82 16.39 -6.08 -1.07
C ASN A 82 15.64 -5.13 -0.13
N LEU A 83 16.13 -4.99 1.09
CA LEU A 83 15.62 -4.00 2.04
C LEU A 83 15.84 -2.60 1.47
N ASN A 84 14.75 -1.85 1.39
CA ASN A 84 14.74 -0.51 0.82
C ASN A 84 13.67 0.33 1.51
N VAL A 85 14.03 0.99 2.62
CA VAL A 85 13.11 1.88 3.34
C VAL A 85 12.91 3.18 2.54
N HIS A 86 11.70 3.42 2.07
CA HIS A 86 11.33 4.63 1.34
C HIS A 86 9.85 4.97 1.56
N PHE A 87 9.49 6.25 1.33
CA PHE A 87 8.16 6.75 1.63
C PHE A 87 7.38 6.99 0.35
N HIS A 88 6.24 6.32 0.21
CA HIS A 88 5.19 6.72 -0.73
C HIS A 88 4.15 7.53 0.02
N MET A 89 4.00 8.80 -0.32
CA MET A 89 3.10 9.73 0.37
C MET A 89 2.03 10.24 -0.60
N LEU A 90 0.77 9.99 -0.31
CA LEU A 90 -0.35 10.62 -1.03
C LEU A 90 -0.77 11.87 -0.29
N PHE A 91 -0.38 13.02 -0.81
CA PHE A 91 -0.80 14.34 -0.31
C PHE A 91 -2.03 14.83 -1.07
N LEU A 92 -2.87 15.61 -0.39
CA LEU A 92 -3.76 16.55 -1.09
C LEU A 92 -2.90 17.43 -2.00
N ASP A 93 -3.30 17.58 -3.27
CA ASP A 93 -2.62 18.46 -4.23
C ASP A 93 -3.04 19.93 -4.03
N GLY A 94 -2.98 20.37 -2.78
CA GLY A 94 -3.57 21.61 -2.31
C GLY A 94 -3.77 21.63 -0.80
N VAL A 95 -4.56 22.61 -0.35
CA VAL A 95 -4.83 22.87 1.07
C VAL A 95 -6.30 23.17 1.29
N TYR A 96 -6.82 22.83 2.46
CA TYR A 96 -8.08 23.36 2.96
C TYR A 96 -7.81 24.67 3.68
N VAL A 97 -8.55 25.72 3.33
CA VAL A 97 -8.51 27.03 3.98
C VAL A 97 -9.75 27.18 4.85
N GLU A 98 -9.55 27.42 6.15
CA GLU A 98 -10.63 27.73 7.08
C GLU A 98 -11.25 29.09 6.72
N GLN A 99 -12.57 29.15 6.62
CA GLN A 99 -13.32 30.38 6.36
C GLN A 99 -14.02 30.87 7.64
N SER A 100 -14.38 32.16 7.70
CA SER A 100 -14.95 32.84 8.88
C SER A 100 -16.18 32.15 9.51
N HIS A 101 -17.02 31.52 8.69
CA HIS A 101 -18.20 30.75 9.13
C HIS A 101 -17.91 29.29 9.58
N GLY A 102 -16.65 28.89 9.73
CA GLY A 102 -16.27 27.55 10.19
C GLY A 102 -16.27 26.44 9.12
N SER A 103 -16.70 26.71 7.89
CA SER A 103 -16.52 25.80 6.75
C SER A 103 -15.09 25.87 6.17
N ALA A 104 -14.66 24.81 5.48
CA ALA A 104 -13.33 24.71 4.89
C ALA A 104 -13.42 24.56 3.37
N ARG A 105 -12.74 25.44 2.63
CA ARG A 105 -12.69 25.40 1.17
C ARG A 105 -11.37 24.79 0.69
N PHE A 106 -11.44 23.85 -0.24
CA PHE A 106 -10.24 23.32 -0.87
C PHE A 106 -9.66 24.32 -1.89
N ARG A 107 -8.36 24.56 -1.80
CA ARG A 107 -7.57 25.36 -2.73
C ARG A 107 -6.48 24.49 -3.33
N TRP A 108 -6.65 24.16 -4.61
CA TRP A 108 -5.64 23.47 -5.41
C TRP A 108 -4.40 24.34 -5.61
N VAL A 109 -3.23 23.71 -5.71
CA VAL A 109 -1.96 24.39 -6.04
C VAL A 109 -1.31 23.75 -7.26
N LYS A 110 -0.58 24.56 -8.04
CA LYS A 110 0.17 24.04 -9.20
C LYS A 110 1.18 22.98 -8.77
N ALA A 111 1.43 22.01 -9.65
CA ALA A 111 2.45 20.99 -9.45
C ALA A 111 3.81 21.62 -9.11
N PRO A 112 4.62 20.96 -8.26
CA PRO A 112 5.97 21.42 -7.97
C PRO A 112 6.85 21.36 -9.22
N THR A 113 7.63 22.41 -9.46
CA THR A 113 8.62 22.46 -10.54
C THR A 113 9.89 21.70 -10.13
N SER A 114 10.73 21.33 -11.10
CA SER A 114 12.02 20.66 -10.81
C SER A 114 12.91 21.47 -9.84
N PRO A 115 13.06 22.80 -9.97
CA PRO A 115 13.77 23.61 -8.97
C PRO A 115 13.15 23.55 -7.56
N GLU A 116 11.82 23.62 -7.45
CA GLU A 116 11.14 23.48 -6.16
C GLU A 116 11.39 22.10 -5.54
N LEU A 117 11.36 21.03 -6.32
CA LEU A 117 11.67 19.67 -5.84
C LEU A 117 13.11 19.54 -5.36
N THR A 118 14.07 20.12 -6.07
CA THR A 118 15.47 20.14 -5.63
C THR A 118 15.63 20.90 -4.32
N GLN A 119 15.02 22.08 -4.19
CA GLN A 119 15.06 22.88 -2.96
C GLN A 119 14.39 22.16 -1.78
N LEU A 120 13.26 21.49 -2.01
CA LEU A 120 12.59 20.69 -0.99
C LEU A 120 13.45 19.51 -0.54
N THR A 121 14.08 18.81 -1.50
CA THR A 121 15.00 17.70 -1.21
C THR A 121 16.18 18.18 -0.36
N HIS A 122 16.79 19.31 -0.72
CA HIS A 122 17.86 19.94 0.07
C HIS A 122 17.37 20.29 1.49
N THR A 123 16.20 20.92 1.61
CA THR A 123 15.62 21.31 2.91
C THR A 123 15.35 20.09 3.79
N ILE A 124 14.82 19.01 3.21
CA ILE A 124 14.60 17.74 3.91
C ILE A 124 15.93 17.15 4.37
N ALA A 125 16.90 16.97 3.47
CA ALA A 125 18.20 16.41 3.78
C ALA A 125 18.90 17.19 4.90
N HIS A 126 18.94 18.52 4.80
CA HIS A 126 19.55 19.38 5.81
C HIS A 126 18.84 19.31 7.17
N ARG A 127 17.50 19.32 7.21
CA ARG A 127 16.75 19.22 8.47
C ARG A 127 16.87 17.83 9.11
N VAL A 128 16.92 16.77 8.30
CA VAL A 128 17.16 15.41 8.77
C VAL A 128 18.58 15.28 9.32
N GLY A 129 19.60 15.75 8.59
CA GLY A 129 20.98 15.75 9.07
C GLY A 129 21.14 16.47 10.40
N ARG A 130 20.64 17.70 10.53
CA ARG A 130 20.64 18.44 11.80
C ARG A 130 19.90 17.73 12.93
N TYR A 131 18.80 17.04 12.63
CA TYR A 131 18.09 16.26 13.63
C TYR A 131 18.95 15.08 14.10
N LEU A 132 19.53 14.31 13.18
CA LEU A 132 20.36 13.15 13.50
C LEU A 132 21.62 13.55 14.28
N GLU A 133 22.28 14.65 13.91
CA GLU A 133 23.42 15.22 14.65
C GLU A 133 23.05 15.54 16.11
N ARG A 134 21.90 16.19 16.33
CA ARG A 134 21.41 16.50 17.68
C ARG A 134 21.02 15.25 18.49
N GLN A 135 20.82 14.13 17.83
CA GLN A 135 20.57 12.85 18.50
C GLN A 135 21.87 12.04 18.68
N GLY A 136 23.03 12.56 18.26
CA GLY A 136 24.30 11.83 18.29
C GLY A 136 24.39 10.71 17.25
N LEU A 137 23.47 10.62 16.29
CA LEU A 137 23.39 9.50 15.34
C LEU A 137 24.17 9.74 14.05
N LEU A 138 24.67 10.97 13.85
CA LEU A 138 25.42 11.38 12.67
C LEU A 138 26.60 12.23 13.11
N GLU A 139 27.80 11.79 12.76
CA GLU A 139 29.04 12.53 12.97
C GLU A 139 29.45 13.22 11.67
N ARG A 140 29.98 14.44 11.78
CA ARG A 140 30.55 15.17 10.65
C ARG A 140 32.07 15.12 10.75
N ASP A 141 32.68 14.53 9.74
CA ASP A 141 34.08 14.77 9.41
C ASP A 141 34.17 15.94 8.41
N VAL A 142 35.35 16.52 8.25
CA VAL A 142 35.64 17.74 7.47
C VAL A 142 35.13 17.63 6.02
N GLU A 143 35.01 16.41 5.48
CA GLU A 143 34.53 16.15 4.12
C GLU A 143 33.31 15.21 4.01
N ASN A 144 32.98 14.42 5.05
CA ASN A 144 31.98 13.35 4.97
C ASN A 144 31.11 13.23 6.23
N SER A 145 29.87 12.78 6.07
CA SER A 145 28.97 12.48 7.21
C SER A 145 28.79 10.97 7.36
N TYR A 146 29.08 10.44 8.55
CA TYR A 146 29.00 9.02 8.86
C TYR A 146 27.98 8.77 9.98
N LEU A 147 27.36 7.58 9.99
CA LEU A 147 26.57 7.17 11.15
C LEU A 147 27.53 6.95 12.33
N ALA A 148 27.15 7.45 13.50
CA ALA A 148 27.91 7.23 14.73
C ALA A 148 27.97 5.72 15.07
N SER A 149 29.03 5.30 15.75
CA SER A 149 29.27 3.87 16.08
C SER A 149 28.13 3.27 16.91
N ASP A 150 27.48 4.07 17.74
CA ASP A 150 26.34 3.73 18.60
C ASP A 150 24.97 3.96 17.92
N ALA A 151 24.94 4.40 16.67
CA ALA A 151 23.69 4.66 15.93
C ALA A 151 22.94 3.35 15.57
N VAL A 152 23.59 2.21 15.74
CA VAL A 152 23.11 0.89 15.35
C VAL A 152 23.06 0.00 16.58
N ASP A 153 21.90 -0.60 16.85
CA ASP A 153 21.77 -1.56 17.95
C ASP A 153 22.52 -2.86 17.63
N ASP A 154 23.12 -3.48 18.65
CA ASP A 154 23.68 -4.83 18.57
C ASP A 154 22.57 -5.89 18.59
N ASP A 155 21.76 -5.87 17.54
CA ASP A 155 20.62 -6.76 17.28
C ASP A 155 21.06 -7.86 16.29
N PRO A 156 20.76 -9.15 16.55
CA PRO A 156 21.05 -10.23 15.60
C PRO A 156 20.50 -10.01 14.18
N MET A 157 19.49 -9.14 14.02
CA MET A 157 18.97 -8.74 12.71
C MET A 157 19.88 -7.75 11.96
N THR A 158 20.74 -7.01 12.64
CA THR A 158 21.59 -5.95 12.08
C THR A 158 22.43 -6.43 10.89
N PRO A 159 23.13 -7.59 10.94
CA PRO A 159 23.82 -8.14 9.77
C PRO A 159 22.88 -8.41 8.59
N LEU A 160 21.69 -8.98 8.81
CA LEU A 160 20.72 -9.25 7.74
C LEU A 160 20.24 -7.96 7.06
N LEU A 161 19.98 -6.91 7.85
CA LEU A 161 19.55 -5.60 7.31
C LEU A 161 20.64 -4.99 6.42
N GLY A 162 21.91 -5.03 6.86
CA GLY A 162 23.04 -4.45 6.14
C GLY A 162 23.34 -5.16 4.82
N HIS A 163 23.36 -6.50 4.85
CA HIS A 163 23.54 -7.32 3.66
C HIS A 163 22.37 -7.15 2.68
N SER A 164 21.13 -7.11 3.17
CA SER A 164 19.95 -6.92 2.32
C SER A 164 19.96 -5.56 1.61
N ILE A 165 20.29 -4.47 2.30
CA ILE A 165 20.36 -3.12 1.72
C ILE A 165 21.44 -3.00 0.63
N THR A 166 22.57 -3.66 0.84
CA THR A 166 23.73 -3.59 -0.07
C THR A 166 23.75 -4.68 -1.14
N TYR A 167 22.67 -5.44 -1.28
CA TYR A 167 22.53 -6.55 -2.24
C TYR A 167 23.61 -7.64 -2.06
N ARG A 168 23.94 -7.96 -0.82
CA ARG A 168 24.87 -9.02 -0.43
C ARG A 168 24.16 -10.19 0.24
N ILE A 169 24.76 -11.37 0.17
CA ILE A 169 24.30 -12.60 0.82
C ILE A 169 24.58 -12.50 2.32
N ALA A 170 23.57 -12.74 3.15
CA ALA A 170 23.68 -12.54 4.59
C ALA A 170 24.26 -13.74 5.35
N VAL A 171 23.99 -14.96 4.87
CA VAL A 171 24.25 -16.22 5.59
C VAL A 171 24.83 -17.28 4.66
N GLY A 172 25.48 -18.30 5.24
CA GLY A 172 26.02 -19.45 4.51
C GLY A 172 27.43 -19.22 3.96
N SER A 173 27.92 -20.19 3.18
CA SER A 173 29.30 -20.21 2.65
C SER A 173 29.62 -19.04 1.70
N GLN A 174 28.58 -18.39 1.17
CA GLN A 174 28.68 -17.26 0.24
C GLN A 174 28.45 -15.90 0.91
N ALA A 175 28.41 -15.83 2.25
CA ALA A 175 28.15 -14.59 2.98
C ALA A 175 29.08 -13.44 2.54
N GLY A 176 28.53 -12.22 2.43
CA GLY A 176 29.24 -11.02 1.98
C GLY A 176 29.35 -10.86 0.45
N ARG A 177 29.16 -11.92 -0.34
CA ARG A 177 29.17 -11.83 -1.82
C ARG A 177 27.93 -11.12 -2.34
N LYS A 178 28.05 -10.46 -3.50
CA LYS A 178 26.89 -9.87 -4.19
C LYS A 178 25.96 -10.98 -4.69
N VAL A 179 24.66 -10.71 -4.67
CA VAL A 179 23.67 -11.67 -5.18
C VAL A 179 23.87 -11.93 -6.67
N PHE A 180 23.76 -13.20 -7.06
CA PHE A 180 23.82 -13.61 -8.44
C PHE A 180 22.61 -13.11 -9.24
N THR A 181 22.89 -12.44 -10.35
CA THR A 181 21.90 -11.83 -11.25
C THR A 181 22.00 -12.49 -12.62
N LEU A 182 20.85 -12.83 -13.21
CA LEU A 182 20.80 -13.35 -14.58
C LEU A 182 20.47 -12.20 -15.53
N GLN A 183 21.42 -11.93 -16.42
CA GLN A 183 21.27 -11.01 -17.53
C GLN A 183 20.68 -11.75 -18.73
N THR A 184 19.69 -11.14 -19.35
CA THR A 184 19.23 -11.48 -20.71
C THR A 184 19.49 -10.26 -21.59
N LEU A 185 19.74 -10.48 -22.89
CA LEU A 185 20.16 -9.50 -23.90
C LEU A 185 19.65 -8.06 -23.67
N PRO A 186 20.48 -7.03 -23.97
CA PRO A 186 20.29 -5.68 -23.47
C PRO A 186 18.98 -5.05 -23.94
N THR A 187 18.23 -4.49 -23.00
CA THR A 187 17.10 -3.60 -23.28
C THR A 187 17.56 -2.15 -23.21
N SER A 188 17.50 -1.46 -24.35
CA SER A 188 17.59 0.00 -24.45
C SER A 188 16.32 0.65 -23.90
N GLY A 189 16.47 1.75 -23.16
CA GLY A 189 15.37 2.64 -22.80
C GLY A 189 15.36 3.12 -21.35
N ASP A 190 15.47 4.45 -21.19
CA ASP A 190 15.32 5.16 -19.93
C ASP A 190 13.85 5.34 -19.54
N PRO A 191 13.47 5.13 -18.27
CA PRO A 191 12.15 5.59 -17.82
C PRO A 191 12.26 6.47 -16.58
N PHE A 192 12.86 7.66 -16.67
CA PHE A 192 12.61 8.75 -15.72
C PHE A 192 12.73 10.13 -16.41
N GLY A 193 11.59 10.71 -16.77
CA GLY A 193 11.48 12.09 -17.27
C GLY A 193 11.56 13.16 -16.17
N ASP A 194 11.44 14.41 -16.60
CA ASP A 194 11.45 15.63 -15.77
C ASP A 194 10.56 15.53 -14.52
N GLY A 195 11.06 16.04 -13.38
CA GLY A 195 10.31 16.11 -12.11
C GLY A 195 10.93 15.36 -10.92
N ILE A 196 12.27 15.33 -10.84
CA ILE A 196 13.04 14.67 -9.77
C ILE A 196 13.99 15.67 -9.13
N GLY A 197 13.89 15.84 -7.81
CA GLY A 197 14.95 16.47 -7.01
C GLY A 197 15.91 15.41 -6.49
N LYS A 198 17.22 15.59 -6.67
CA LYS A 198 18.27 14.71 -6.10
C LYS A 198 19.28 15.54 -5.31
N VAL A 199 19.50 15.19 -4.05
CA VAL A 199 20.48 15.84 -3.17
C VAL A 199 21.02 14.81 -2.18
N ALA A 200 22.36 14.73 -2.03
CA ALA A 200 23.05 13.90 -1.03
C ALA A 200 22.49 12.46 -0.93
N GLY A 201 22.33 11.77 -2.07
CA GLY A 201 21.82 10.39 -2.15
C GLY A 201 20.32 10.22 -1.83
N SER A 202 19.59 11.30 -1.54
CA SER A 202 18.13 11.32 -1.43
C SER A 202 17.49 11.72 -2.77
N SER A 203 16.34 11.14 -3.10
CA SER A 203 15.54 11.57 -4.26
C SER A 203 14.09 11.81 -3.89
N LEU A 204 13.52 12.93 -4.36
CA LEU A 204 12.11 13.29 -4.21
C LEU A 204 11.44 13.38 -5.58
N HIS A 205 10.37 12.62 -5.77
CA HIS A 205 9.59 12.58 -7.00
C HIS A 205 8.15 12.99 -6.72
N ALA A 206 7.54 13.80 -7.59
CA ALA A 206 6.15 14.25 -7.43
C ALA A 206 5.34 14.27 -8.75
N GLY A 207 5.76 13.47 -9.73
CA GLY A 207 5.21 13.49 -11.10
C GLY A 207 3.84 12.81 -11.27
N VAL A 208 3.37 12.02 -10.30
CA VAL A 208 2.10 11.28 -10.42
C VAL A 208 1.00 11.97 -9.61
N ALA A 209 -0.08 12.37 -10.27
CA ALA A 209 -1.26 12.98 -9.65
C ALA A 209 -2.56 12.42 -10.20
N ALA A 210 -3.62 12.48 -9.40
CA ALA A 210 -4.99 12.16 -9.77
C ALA A 210 -5.88 13.39 -9.49
N ARG A 211 -6.70 13.78 -10.46
CA ARG A 211 -7.71 14.83 -10.28
C ARG A 211 -8.86 14.33 -9.41
N ALA A 212 -9.71 15.25 -8.95
CA ALA A 212 -10.86 14.93 -8.09
C ALA A 212 -11.82 13.90 -8.74
N ASP A 213 -12.05 14.03 -10.05
CA ASP A 213 -12.93 13.16 -10.86
C ASP A 213 -12.27 11.81 -11.22
N GLU A 214 -10.95 11.69 -11.12
CA GLU A 214 -10.20 10.49 -11.52
C GLU A 214 -10.13 9.41 -10.42
N ARG A 215 -11.26 9.06 -9.80
CA ARG A 215 -11.29 8.13 -8.64
C ARG A 215 -10.72 6.74 -8.96
N LYS A 216 -10.96 6.21 -10.16
CA LYS A 216 -10.36 4.93 -10.62
C LYS A 216 -8.83 4.98 -10.68
N LYS A 217 -8.26 6.11 -11.11
CA LYS A 217 -6.81 6.33 -11.16
C LYS A 217 -6.23 6.43 -9.75
N LEU A 218 -6.89 7.16 -8.86
CA LEU A 218 -6.51 7.22 -7.45
C LEU A 218 -6.52 5.84 -6.80
N GLU A 219 -7.53 5.01 -7.09
CA GLU A 219 -7.59 3.65 -6.56
C GLU A 219 -6.47 2.76 -7.11
N ARG A 220 -6.17 2.84 -8.42
CA ARG A 220 -5.02 2.14 -9.02
C ARG A 220 -3.71 2.55 -8.37
N LEU A 221 -3.55 3.84 -8.05
CA LEU A 221 -2.40 4.37 -7.33
C LEU A 221 -2.34 3.85 -5.88
N CYS A 222 -3.46 3.81 -5.16
CA CYS A 222 -3.54 3.24 -3.82
C CYS A 222 -3.20 1.74 -3.82
N ARG A 223 -3.67 0.99 -4.81
CA ARG A 223 -3.27 -0.42 -5.03
C ARG A 223 -1.76 -0.52 -5.28
N TYR A 224 -1.22 0.32 -6.15
CA TYR A 224 0.21 0.31 -6.46
C TYR A 224 1.10 0.53 -5.23
N ILE A 225 0.76 1.49 -4.37
CA ILE A 225 1.58 1.83 -3.18
C ILE A 225 1.34 0.87 -2.00
N SER A 226 0.17 0.25 -1.90
CA SER A 226 -0.17 -0.73 -0.84
C SER A 226 0.18 -2.18 -1.21
N ARG A 227 1.01 -2.36 -2.23
CA ARG A 227 1.42 -3.67 -2.72
C ARG A 227 2.26 -4.41 -1.66
N PRO A 228 2.11 -5.75 -1.54
CA PRO A 228 3.01 -6.56 -0.73
C PRO A 228 4.43 -6.58 -1.34
N ALA A 229 5.41 -6.97 -0.53
CA ALA A 229 6.81 -7.07 -0.95
C ALA A 229 7.04 -8.16 -1.98
N VAL A 230 6.36 -9.29 -1.81
CA VAL A 230 6.50 -10.50 -2.61
C VAL A 230 5.33 -10.66 -3.56
N SER A 231 5.60 -11.18 -4.75
CA SER A 231 4.57 -11.61 -5.71
C SER A 231 4.85 -13.06 -6.08
N GLU A 232 3.93 -13.95 -5.75
CA GLU A 232 4.02 -15.38 -6.07
C GLU A 232 4.20 -15.62 -7.56
N LYS A 233 3.52 -14.83 -8.41
CA LYS A 233 3.67 -14.89 -9.87
C LYS A 233 5.10 -14.64 -10.39
N ARG A 234 5.95 -14.01 -9.58
CA ARG A 234 7.36 -13.72 -9.92
C ARG A 234 8.32 -14.70 -9.27
N LEU A 235 7.82 -15.65 -8.47
CA LEU A 235 8.59 -16.60 -7.69
C LEU A 235 8.54 -17.97 -8.37
N SER A 236 9.70 -18.62 -8.50
CA SER A 236 9.80 -19.98 -9.03
C SER A 236 11.05 -20.67 -8.50
N LEU A 237 11.09 -22.00 -8.53
CA LEU A 237 12.28 -22.78 -8.21
C LEU A 237 13.05 -23.12 -9.49
N THR A 238 14.38 -23.10 -9.42
CA THR A 238 15.22 -23.65 -10.47
C THR A 238 15.34 -25.17 -10.33
N ARG A 239 15.85 -25.87 -11.35
CA ARG A 239 16.10 -27.32 -11.29
C ARG A 239 17.04 -27.71 -10.14
N GLY A 240 17.96 -26.83 -9.76
CA GLY A 240 18.91 -27.04 -8.66
C GLY A 240 18.37 -26.66 -7.27
N GLY A 241 17.06 -26.39 -7.13
CA GLY A 241 16.45 -26.04 -5.85
C GLY A 241 16.65 -24.59 -5.39
N ASN A 242 17.31 -23.75 -6.21
CA ASN A 242 17.46 -22.33 -5.90
C ASN A 242 16.18 -21.56 -6.19
N VAL A 243 15.98 -20.46 -5.45
CA VAL A 243 14.83 -19.59 -5.61
C VAL A 243 15.13 -18.54 -6.68
N ARG A 244 14.36 -18.56 -7.78
CA ARG A 244 14.41 -17.57 -8.85
C ARG A 244 13.29 -16.54 -8.66
N TYR A 245 13.66 -15.27 -8.57
CA TYR A 245 12.73 -14.16 -8.48
C TYR A 245 12.84 -13.22 -9.68
N GLN A 246 11.74 -13.03 -10.39
CA GLN A 246 11.68 -12.14 -11.55
C GLN A 246 11.55 -10.67 -11.10
N LEU A 247 12.36 -9.79 -11.69
CA LEU A 247 12.28 -8.36 -11.48
C LEU A 247 11.01 -7.80 -12.14
N LYS A 248 10.41 -6.79 -11.51
CA LYS A 248 9.22 -6.14 -12.08
C LYS A 248 9.53 -5.44 -13.40
N THR A 249 10.68 -4.79 -13.45
CA THR A 249 11.22 -4.08 -14.61
C THR A 249 12.66 -4.54 -14.73
N PRO A 250 13.11 -4.97 -15.93
CA PRO A 250 14.50 -5.29 -16.17
C PRO A 250 15.40 -4.13 -15.76
N TYR A 251 16.60 -4.44 -15.27
CA TYR A 251 17.61 -3.41 -15.04
C TYR A 251 18.24 -2.97 -16.36
N ARG A 252 18.94 -1.82 -16.32
CA ARG A 252 19.61 -1.24 -17.50
C ARG A 252 20.65 -2.17 -18.12
N ASP A 253 21.24 -3.06 -17.32
CA ASP A 253 22.21 -4.06 -17.74
C ASP A 253 21.54 -5.34 -18.31
N GLY A 254 20.22 -5.34 -18.52
CA GLY A 254 19.47 -6.49 -19.00
C GLY A 254 19.16 -7.54 -17.94
N THR A 255 19.50 -7.30 -16.66
CA THR A 255 19.13 -8.22 -15.59
C THR A 255 17.62 -8.31 -15.47
N THR A 256 17.08 -9.54 -15.54
CA THR A 256 15.64 -9.82 -15.44
C THR A 256 15.28 -10.64 -14.22
N HIS A 257 16.22 -11.42 -13.68
CA HIS A 257 15.99 -12.31 -12.55
C HIS A 257 17.12 -12.23 -11.54
N VAL A 258 16.77 -12.51 -10.29
CA VAL A 258 17.70 -12.68 -9.19
C VAL A 258 17.56 -14.10 -8.68
N ILE A 259 18.69 -14.76 -8.41
CA ILE A 259 18.72 -16.13 -7.89
C ILE A 259 19.25 -16.13 -6.47
N PHE A 260 18.57 -16.85 -5.60
CA PHE A 260 18.93 -17.01 -4.19
C PHE A 260 19.06 -18.49 -3.85
N GLU A 261 20.03 -18.81 -2.99
CA GLU A 261 19.94 -20.05 -2.22
C GLU A 261 18.73 -19.95 -1.27
N PRO A 262 18.06 -21.07 -0.93
CA PRO A 262 16.87 -21.04 -0.08
C PRO A 262 17.04 -20.29 1.25
N LEU A 263 18.19 -20.45 1.91
CA LEU A 263 18.49 -19.76 3.16
C LEU A 263 18.72 -18.25 2.96
N ASP A 264 19.40 -17.83 1.88
CA ASP A 264 19.55 -16.39 1.56
C ASP A 264 18.19 -15.76 1.23
N PHE A 265 17.31 -16.50 0.54
CA PHE A 265 15.95 -16.03 0.28
C PHE A 265 15.17 -15.80 1.58
N ILE A 266 15.22 -16.73 2.54
CA ILE A 266 14.58 -16.57 3.86
C ILE A 266 15.20 -15.39 4.62
N ALA A 267 16.52 -15.25 4.61
CA ALA A 267 17.22 -14.13 5.22
C ALA A 267 16.78 -12.78 4.64
N ARG A 268 16.58 -12.71 3.31
CA ARG A 268 16.02 -11.53 2.65
C ARG A 268 14.62 -11.22 3.12
N LEU A 269 13.74 -12.22 3.15
CA LEU A 269 12.37 -12.02 3.63
C LEU A 269 12.34 -11.54 5.08
N ALA A 270 13.18 -12.11 5.96
CA ALA A 270 13.29 -11.69 7.35
C ALA A 270 13.68 -10.21 7.48
N ALA A 271 14.63 -9.72 6.67
CA ALA A 271 15.03 -8.31 6.68
C ALA A 271 13.89 -7.34 6.25
N LEU A 272 12.94 -7.81 5.44
CA LEU A 272 11.80 -6.99 4.99
C LEU A 272 10.71 -6.85 6.07
N VAL A 273 10.65 -7.80 7.02
CA VAL A 273 9.66 -7.78 8.11
C VAL A 273 9.94 -6.57 9.02
N PRO A 274 8.96 -5.68 9.27
CA PRO A 274 9.14 -4.58 10.20
C PRO A 274 9.25 -5.09 11.64
N LYS A 275 9.96 -4.33 12.50
CA LYS A 275 9.95 -4.60 13.95
C LYS A 275 8.51 -4.61 14.49
N PRO A 276 8.20 -5.37 15.55
CA PRO A 276 6.87 -5.44 16.14
C PRO A 276 6.28 -4.06 16.44
N ARG A 277 4.95 -3.92 16.26
CA ARG A 277 4.17 -2.70 16.55
C ARG A 277 4.53 -1.47 15.69
N VAL A 278 5.37 -1.63 14.66
CA VAL A 278 5.67 -0.55 13.71
C VAL A 278 4.60 -0.48 12.62
N ASN A 279 3.73 0.53 12.69
CA ASN A 279 2.77 0.78 11.62
C ASN A 279 3.48 1.36 10.38
N LEU A 280 3.34 0.70 9.24
CA LEU A 280 3.88 1.16 7.95
C LEU A 280 2.94 2.11 7.21
N THR A 281 1.69 2.25 7.66
CA THR A 281 0.76 3.28 7.16
C THR A 281 0.60 4.39 8.19
N ARG A 282 0.89 5.63 7.80
CA ARG A 282 0.84 6.81 8.68
C ARG A 282 -0.05 7.88 8.08
N PHE A 283 -0.94 8.43 8.89
CA PHE A 283 -1.88 9.49 8.49
C PHE A 283 -1.45 10.81 9.10
N HIS A 284 -1.38 11.88 8.30
CA HIS A 284 -0.91 13.20 8.71
C HIS A 284 -1.93 14.29 8.40
N GLY A 285 -1.83 15.40 9.14
CA GLY A 285 -2.63 16.59 8.89
C GLY A 285 -4.12 16.35 9.03
N VAL A 286 -4.90 16.79 8.04
CA VAL A 286 -6.36 16.61 8.05
C VAL A 286 -6.80 15.14 8.00
N PHE A 287 -5.92 14.20 7.63
CA PHE A 287 -6.23 12.76 7.64
C PHE A 287 -5.84 12.05 8.95
N ALA A 288 -5.06 12.68 9.83
CA ALA A 288 -4.62 12.05 11.08
C ALA A 288 -5.82 11.70 11.98
N PRO A 289 -5.86 10.53 12.65
CA PRO A 289 -7.02 10.08 13.46
C PRO A 289 -7.48 11.10 14.50
N ASN A 290 -6.52 11.77 15.14
CA ASN A 290 -6.76 12.75 16.21
C ASN A 290 -7.00 14.18 15.68
N SER A 291 -7.02 14.37 14.36
CA SER A 291 -7.25 15.68 13.75
C SER A 291 -8.71 16.10 13.90
N ARG A 292 -8.93 17.32 14.42
CA ARG A 292 -10.26 17.95 14.49
C ARG A 292 -10.91 18.13 13.12
N HIS A 293 -10.13 18.09 12.03
CA HIS A 293 -10.63 18.27 10.66
C HIS A 293 -11.03 16.96 9.98
N ARG A 294 -10.63 15.80 10.53
CA ARG A 294 -10.78 14.50 9.84
C ARG A 294 -12.22 14.18 9.49
N ALA A 295 -13.15 14.40 10.43
CA ALA A 295 -14.56 14.14 10.20
C ALA A 295 -15.19 15.05 9.13
N LEU A 296 -14.65 16.26 8.94
CA LEU A 296 -15.14 17.22 7.95
C LEU A 296 -14.64 16.88 6.54
N VAL A 297 -13.42 16.35 6.42
CA VAL A 297 -12.79 16.15 5.11
C VAL A 297 -12.83 14.71 4.61
N THR A 298 -12.98 13.70 5.47
CA THR A 298 -12.93 12.29 5.04
C THR A 298 -14.34 11.78 4.70
N PRO A 299 -14.50 10.96 3.65
CA PRO A 299 -15.80 10.42 3.26
C PRO A 299 -16.53 9.68 4.39
N ALA A 300 -15.79 8.93 5.23
CA ALA A 300 -16.37 8.19 6.34
C ALA A 300 -16.84 9.08 7.51
N LYS A 301 -16.46 10.36 7.54
CA LYS A 301 -16.79 11.32 8.62
C LYS A 301 -16.42 10.83 10.03
N ARG A 302 -15.38 10.00 10.13
CA ARG A 302 -14.86 9.42 11.39
C ARG A 302 -13.75 10.30 11.97
N GLY A 303 -13.66 10.35 13.30
CA GLY A 303 -12.56 10.98 14.04
C GLY A 303 -13.01 12.06 15.03
N ARG A 304 -12.04 12.65 15.74
CA ARG A 304 -12.27 13.60 16.85
C ARG A 304 -13.10 14.83 16.48
N GLY A 305 -13.10 15.22 15.21
CA GLY A 305 -13.89 16.35 14.68
C GLY A 305 -15.38 16.09 14.59
N ASN A 306 -15.84 14.85 14.76
CA ASN A 306 -17.25 14.52 14.66
C ASN A 306 -17.96 14.89 15.97
N LYS A 307 -18.47 16.12 16.04
CA LYS A 307 -19.29 16.60 17.17
C LYS A 307 -20.74 16.08 17.13
N VAL A 308 -21.15 15.41 16.04
CA VAL A 308 -22.53 14.94 15.79
C VAL A 308 -22.59 13.41 15.92
N ARG A 309 -22.27 12.93 17.11
CA ARG A 309 -22.99 11.78 17.69
C ARG A 309 -23.85 12.31 18.83
N VAL A 310 -24.75 13.22 18.50
CA VAL A 310 -25.91 13.57 19.32
C VAL A 310 -27.10 13.54 18.37
N ALA A 311 -28.09 12.73 18.71
CA ALA A 311 -29.35 12.43 18.03
C ALA A 311 -29.34 11.33 16.94
N ASP A 312 -30.23 10.38 17.21
CA ASP A 312 -30.72 9.22 16.45
C ASP A 312 -31.37 9.60 15.10
N GLU A 313 -30.72 10.42 14.26
CA GLU A 313 -31.24 10.65 12.92
C GLU A 313 -31.01 9.41 12.04
N PRO A 314 -32.06 8.84 11.42
CA PRO A 314 -31.92 7.68 10.58
C PRO A 314 -31.01 8.02 9.40
N ALA A 315 -29.93 7.24 9.24
CA ALA A 315 -28.98 7.41 8.15
C ALA A 315 -29.73 7.57 6.81
N THR A 316 -29.39 8.63 6.06
CA THR A 316 -30.04 8.89 4.76
C THR A 316 -29.82 7.71 3.81
N PRO A 317 -30.69 7.50 2.80
CA PRO A 317 -30.49 6.45 1.80
C PRO A 317 -29.13 6.51 1.11
N ALA A 318 -28.54 7.70 0.94
CA ALA A 318 -27.18 7.87 0.43
C ALA A 318 -26.11 7.40 1.44
N GLN A 319 -26.29 7.68 2.73
CA GLN A 319 -25.39 7.21 3.80
C GLN A 319 -25.47 5.70 4.01
N ARG A 320 -26.68 5.11 3.94
CA ARG A 320 -26.87 3.64 3.98
C ARG A 320 -26.24 2.95 2.77
N ARG A 321 -26.32 3.56 1.59
CA ARG A 321 -25.62 3.11 0.36
C ARG A 321 -24.10 3.28 0.45
N ALA A 322 -23.62 4.28 1.19
CA ALA A 322 -22.18 4.50 1.42
C ALA A 322 -21.59 3.53 2.48
N SER A 323 -22.38 3.10 3.46
CA SER A 323 -21.97 2.09 4.42
C SER A 323 -22.10 0.69 3.82
N MET A 324 -20.98 0.10 3.40
CA MET A 324 -20.99 -1.27 2.86
C MET A 324 -21.28 -2.30 3.97
N THR A 325 -22.23 -3.21 3.72
CA THR A 325 -22.41 -4.45 4.49
C THR A 325 -21.15 -5.33 4.39
N TRP A 326 -21.02 -6.33 5.27
CA TRP A 326 -19.92 -7.29 5.16
C TRP A 326 -19.88 -8.00 3.79
N ALA A 327 -21.04 -8.40 3.26
CA ALA A 327 -21.17 -9.02 1.94
C ALA A 327 -20.74 -8.06 0.81
N GLN A 328 -21.15 -6.80 0.86
CA GLN A 328 -20.72 -5.78 -0.09
C GLN A 328 -19.22 -5.50 0.00
N ARG A 329 -18.62 -5.56 1.21
CA ARG A 329 -17.16 -5.47 1.39
C ARG A 329 -16.44 -6.64 0.75
N LEU A 330 -16.95 -7.88 0.88
CA LEU A 330 -16.39 -9.05 0.21
C LEU A 330 -16.38 -8.88 -1.31
N LYS A 331 -17.49 -8.43 -1.89
CA LYS A 331 -17.59 -8.14 -3.33
C LYS A 331 -16.64 -7.00 -3.73
N ARG A 332 -16.62 -5.91 -2.98
CA ARG A 332 -15.79 -4.72 -3.25
C ARG A 332 -14.28 -5.00 -3.20
N VAL A 333 -13.84 -5.82 -2.27
CA VAL A 333 -12.41 -6.05 -1.98
C VAL A 333 -11.88 -7.31 -2.64
N PHE A 334 -12.63 -8.41 -2.58
CA PHE A 334 -12.21 -9.73 -3.03
C PHE A 334 -12.93 -10.20 -4.29
N ASN A 335 -13.90 -9.43 -4.80
CA ASN A 335 -14.77 -9.83 -5.91
C ASN A 335 -15.53 -11.14 -5.62
N ILE A 336 -15.88 -11.37 -4.35
CA ILE A 336 -16.68 -12.51 -3.91
C ILE A 336 -18.11 -11.99 -3.70
N ASP A 337 -19.02 -12.38 -4.59
CA ASP A 337 -20.44 -12.08 -4.45
C ASP A 337 -21.16 -13.23 -3.73
N ILE A 338 -21.74 -12.91 -2.57
CA ILE A 338 -22.57 -13.83 -1.78
C ILE A 338 -24.01 -13.33 -1.65
N GLU A 339 -24.34 -12.20 -2.30
CA GLU A 339 -25.69 -11.63 -2.33
C GLU A 339 -26.49 -12.14 -3.54
N THR A 340 -25.82 -12.78 -4.50
CA THR A 340 -26.45 -13.35 -5.71
C THR A 340 -26.23 -14.86 -5.76
N CYS A 341 -27.32 -15.63 -5.91
CA CYS A 341 -27.24 -17.08 -6.06
C CYS A 341 -26.63 -17.44 -7.43
N SER A 342 -25.63 -18.32 -7.45
CA SER A 342 -24.98 -18.77 -8.70
C SER A 342 -25.86 -19.67 -9.56
N GLY A 343 -26.87 -20.33 -8.99
CA GLY A 343 -27.78 -21.21 -9.73
C GLY A 343 -28.96 -20.46 -10.36
N CYS A 344 -29.73 -19.73 -9.55
CA CYS A 344 -30.96 -19.08 -10.01
C CYS A 344 -30.86 -17.56 -10.20
N GLY A 345 -29.74 -16.93 -9.85
CA GLY A 345 -29.58 -15.47 -9.91
C GLY A 345 -30.36 -14.69 -8.86
N GLY A 346 -31.11 -15.36 -7.97
CA GLY A 346 -31.89 -14.74 -6.90
C GLY A 346 -31.03 -14.12 -5.80
N ALA A 347 -31.64 -13.22 -5.01
CA ALA A 347 -30.99 -12.58 -3.88
C ALA A 347 -30.77 -13.58 -2.73
N MET A 348 -29.55 -13.61 -2.18
CA MET A 348 -29.13 -14.44 -1.06
C MET A 348 -29.00 -13.61 0.21
N LYS A 349 -29.29 -14.23 1.36
CA LYS A 349 -29.14 -13.61 2.68
C LYS A 349 -28.26 -14.49 3.57
N VAL A 350 -27.31 -13.87 4.28
CA VAL A 350 -26.52 -14.55 5.30
C VAL A 350 -27.44 -14.89 6.49
N ILE A 351 -27.56 -16.17 6.81
CA ILE A 351 -28.39 -16.67 7.92
C ILE A 351 -27.57 -17.05 9.16
N ALA A 352 -26.32 -17.47 8.98
CA ALA A 352 -25.41 -17.85 10.06
C ALA A 352 -23.94 -17.70 9.63
N CYS A 353 -23.05 -17.44 10.59
CA CYS A 353 -21.60 -17.57 10.45
C CYS A 353 -21.17 -18.69 11.41
N ILE A 354 -20.51 -19.72 10.87
CA ILE A 354 -20.06 -20.89 11.64
C ILE A 354 -18.54 -20.81 11.71
N GLU A 355 -18.00 -20.65 12.92
CA GLU A 355 -16.57 -20.43 13.13
C GLU A 355 -15.88 -21.61 13.83
N ASP A 356 -16.65 -22.56 14.40
CA ASP A 356 -16.11 -23.75 15.07
C ASP A 356 -15.54 -24.76 14.04
N PRO A 357 -14.22 -25.07 14.09
CA PRO A 357 -13.59 -25.97 13.12
C PRO A 357 -14.17 -27.39 13.12
N ILE A 358 -14.62 -27.90 14.26
CA ILE A 358 -15.20 -29.25 14.39
C ILE A 358 -16.56 -29.27 13.68
N VAL A 359 -17.40 -28.26 13.93
CA VAL A 359 -18.72 -28.13 13.29
C VAL A 359 -18.56 -27.92 11.78
N ILE A 360 -17.62 -27.07 11.35
CA ILE A 360 -17.31 -26.87 9.93
C ILE A 360 -16.93 -28.20 9.28
N LYS A 361 -16.04 -28.98 9.90
CA LYS A 361 -15.62 -30.27 9.38
C LYS A 361 -16.80 -31.24 9.24
N GLN A 362 -17.62 -31.38 10.29
CA GLN A 362 -18.80 -32.24 10.26
C GLN A 362 -19.78 -31.88 9.13
N ILE A 363 -20.03 -30.57 8.92
CA ILE A 363 -20.89 -30.09 7.84
C ILE A 363 -20.29 -30.42 6.47
N LEU A 364 -19.00 -30.14 6.27
CA LEU A 364 -18.32 -30.39 4.99
C LEU A 364 -18.28 -31.89 4.67
N ASP A 365 -18.00 -32.75 5.66
CA ASP A 365 -18.00 -34.20 5.51
C ASP A 365 -19.39 -34.71 5.12
N HIS A 366 -20.45 -34.22 5.80
CA HIS A 366 -21.83 -34.56 5.45
C HIS A 366 -22.22 -34.13 4.02
N LEU A 367 -21.86 -32.91 3.62
CA LEU A 367 -22.15 -32.39 2.27
C LEU A 367 -21.42 -33.19 1.19
N LYS A 368 -20.18 -33.60 1.45
CA LYS A 368 -19.40 -34.43 0.53
C LYS A 368 -20.04 -35.80 0.34
N HIS A 369 -20.41 -36.48 1.43
CA HIS A 369 -21.10 -37.77 1.37
C HIS A 369 -22.45 -37.66 0.65
N LYS A 370 -23.19 -36.57 0.86
CA LYS A 370 -24.46 -36.31 0.18
C LYS A 370 -24.29 -36.07 -1.33
N ALA A 371 -23.23 -35.37 -1.74
CA ALA A 371 -22.91 -35.16 -3.15
C ALA A 371 -22.53 -36.47 -3.85
N GLU A 372 -21.72 -37.31 -3.19
CA GLU A 372 -21.31 -38.63 -3.69
C GLU A 372 -22.51 -39.58 -3.85
N THR A 373 -23.48 -39.52 -2.92
CA THR A 373 -24.70 -40.34 -2.99
C THR A 373 -25.78 -39.80 -3.93
N SER A 374 -25.73 -38.52 -4.31
CA SER A 374 -26.70 -37.90 -5.23
C SER A 374 -26.33 -38.05 -6.72
N GLY A 375 -25.14 -38.55 -7.04
CA GLY A 375 -24.63 -38.69 -8.41
C GLY A 375 -25.25 -39.81 -9.26
N THR A 376 -26.24 -40.56 -8.75
CA THR A 376 -26.79 -41.75 -9.42
C THR A 376 -28.30 -41.93 -9.21
N ARG A 377 -29.08 -40.84 -9.17
CA ARG A 377 -30.53 -40.95 -9.38
C ARG A 377 -30.84 -40.70 -10.84
N ALA A 378 -30.68 -41.74 -11.66
CA ALA A 378 -31.39 -41.81 -12.93
C ALA A 378 -32.88 -41.60 -12.61
N LEU A 379 -33.44 -40.49 -13.10
CA LEU A 379 -34.89 -40.30 -13.06
C LEU A 379 -35.49 -41.48 -13.85
N PRO A 380 -36.52 -42.17 -13.32
CA PRO A 380 -37.18 -43.24 -14.07
C PRO A 380 -37.70 -42.67 -15.40
N GLU A 381 -37.58 -43.47 -16.48
CA GLU A 381 -38.01 -43.06 -17.81
C GLU A 381 -39.45 -42.52 -17.79
N SER A 382 -39.63 -41.35 -18.41
CA SER A 382 -40.93 -40.72 -18.60
C SER A 382 -41.88 -41.71 -19.27
N ARG A 383 -43.01 -42.01 -18.62
CA ARG A 383 -44.04 -42.88 -19.19
C ARG A 383 -44.50 -42.30 -20.54
N ALA A 384 -44.49 -43.11 -21.59
CA ALA A 384 -44.95 -42.70 -22.91
C ALA A 384 -46.42 -42.22 -22.87
N PRO A 385 -46.80 -41.20 -23.66
CA PRO A 385 -48.18 -40.73 -23.70
C PRO A 385 -49.12 -41.82 -24.24
N PRO A 386 -50.41 -41.82 -23.85
CA PRO A 386 -51.39 -42.78 -24.35
C PRO A 386 -51.49 -42.67 -25.87
N ALA A 387 -51.46 -43.81 -26.59
CA ALA A 387 -51.66 -43.83 -28.03
C ALA A 387 -53.10 -43.42 -28.36
N GLU A 388 -53.28 -42.29 -29.05
CA GLU A 388 -54.57 -41.90 -29.61
C GLU A 388 -54.98 -42.88 -30.70
N LEU A 389 -56.19 -43.42 -30.55
CA LEU A 389 -56.90 -44.18 -31.57
C LEU A 389 -57.10 -43.29 -32.81
N LEU A 390 -56.42 -43.65 -33.91
CA LEU A 390 -56.68 -43.14 -35.25
C LEU A 390 -58.12 -43.49 -35.66
N LEU A 391 -59.05 -42.56 -35.45
CA LEU A 391 -60.31 -42.50 -36.19
C LEU A 391 -60.06 -41.67 -37.45
N GLY A 392 -59.79 -42.36 -38.55
CA GLY A 392 -59.99 -41.78 -39.88
C GLY A 392 -61.49 -41.67 -40.17
N LEU A 393 -61.89 -40.58 -40.81
CA LEU A 393 -62.69 -40.57 -42.04
C LEU A 393 -63.05 -39.12 -42.42
N PHE A 394 -62.68 -38.76 -43.66
CA PHE A 394 -63.38 -37.84 -44.57
C PHE A 394 -64.91 -38.09 -44.49
N ASP A 395 -65.86 -37.15 -44.51
CA ASP A 395 -66.02 -35.86 -45.20
C ASP A 395 -66.66 -34.77 -44.29
#